data_AF-D3ACY8-F1
#
_entry.id   AF-D3ACY8-F1
#
_cell.length_a   1.000
_cell.length_b   1.000
_cell.length_c   1.000
_cell.angle_alpha   90.00
_cell.angle_beta   90.00
_cell.angle_gamma   90.00
#
_symmetry.space_group_name_H-M   'P 1'
#
loop_
_entity.id
_entity.type
_entity.pdbx_description
1 polymer ?
#
loop_
_entity_poly.entity_id
_entity_poly.type
_entity_poly.pdbx_seq_one_letter_code
_entity_poly.pdbx_strand_id
1 'polypeptide(L)'
;YQVLKAFKENNPDGRTDVIPFFSVAIGDETADRADVMAMPFMTTLPDEHEFNIKSVFPVYGDEGYADYLRFLNKLYNEELLDQEYYTSNDLSATLAEYVVNGQAGCFVTNVNGNVDNLRGGLLQHLKVNNPDADIVSLPPLKNNHDGEIYNIEYAQNGAYCIVPKTCKNPEAAVTYMDWMATQEGGFTLFHGFEDEHYKLEDGVPVVIDADFNAVDKDWIRHDMFIIGNQGYFFSEDD
;
A
#
# COMPACT_ATOMS: atom_id res chain seq x y z
N TYR A 1 8.19 19.67 2.79
CA TYR A 1 9.37 20.25 3.50
C TYR A 1 8.98 21.11 4.69
N GLN A 2 8.33 22.28 4.52
CA GLN A 2 8.03 23.18 5.66
C GLN A 2 7.14 22.52 6.74
N VAL A 3 6.22 21.64 6.36
CA VAL A 3 5.43 20.84 7.30
C VAL A 3 6.32 19.91 8.14
N LEU A 4 7.26 19.20 7.51
CA LEU A 4 8.22 18.32 8.22
C LEU A 4 9.08 19.12 9.20
N LYS A 5 9.55 20.30 8.77
CA LYS A 5 10.24 21.25 9.65
C LYS A 5 9.38 21.65 10.84
N ALA A 6 8.10 21.95 10.63
CA ALA A 6 7.18 22.32 11.69
C ALA A 6 6.93 21.18 12.69
N PHE A 7 6.85 19.92 12.24
CA PHE A 7 6.78 18.77 13.14
C PHE A 7 8.00 18.68 14.06
N LYS A 8 9.20 18.96 13.54
CA LYS A 8 10.43 19.00 14.33
C LYS A 8 10.50 20.22 15.26
N GLU A 9 10.24 21.42 14.74
CA GLU A 9 10.56 22.68 15.41
C GLU A 9 9.41 23.22 16.30
N ASN A 10 8.15 22.99 15.91
CA ASN A 10 6.97 23.61 16.52
C ASN A 10 6.09 22.60 17.28
N ASN A 11 6.62 21.41 17.57
CA ASN A 11 5.93 20.30 18.22
C ASN A 11 5.12 20.75 19.45
N PRO A 12 3.78 20.88 19.35
CA PRO A 12 2.95 21.40 20.43
C PRO A 12 2.88 20.45 21.63
N ASP A 13 3.16 19.17 21.41
CA ASP A 13 3.16 18.13 22.44
C ASP A 13 4.47 18.09 23.24
N GLY A 14 5.44 18.94 22.90
CA GLY A 14 6.70 19.08 23.62
C GLY A 14 7.61 17.84 23.57
N ARG A 15 7.33 16.90 22.68
CA ARG A 15 8.13 15.68 22.51
C ARG A 15 9.49 15.98 21.87
N THR A 16 10.48 15.17 22.24
CA THR A 16 11.84 15.27 21.72
C THR A 16 12.20 14.12 20.76
N ASP A 17 11.27 13.19 20.56
CA ASP A 17 11.42 11.94 19.81
C ASP A 17 10.52 11.89 18.57
N VAL A 18 10.08 13.05 18.08
CA VAL A 18 9.28 13.13 16.85
C VAL A 18 10.12 12.64 15.68
N ILE A 19 9.54 11.76 14.87
CA ILE A 19 10.05 11.33 13.57
C ILE A 19 9.27 12.14 12.51
N PRO A 20 9.82 13.24 11.97
CA PRO A 20 9.02 14.12 11.12
C PRO A 20 8.59 13.46 9.82
N PHE A 21 9.41 12.58 9.27
CA PHE A 21 9.11 11.79 8.08
C PHE A 21 9.67 10.36 8.17
N PHE A 22 8.84 9.38 7.79
CA PHE A 22 9.22 7.98 7.65
C PHE A 22 8.57 7.38 6.39
N SER A 23 9.26 6.50 5.67
CA SER A 23 8.66 5.77 4.55
C SER A 23 9.12 4.32 4.60
N VAL A 24 8.16 3.41 4.49
CA VAL A 24 8.45 1.96 4.39
C VAL A 24 9.18 1.60 3.09
N ALA A 25 9.25 2.53 2.12
CA ALA A 25 9.89 2.32 0.83
C ALA A 25 11.36 2.76 0.77
N ILE A 26 11.86 3.53 1.76
CA ILE A 26 13.22 4.12 1.71
C ILE A 26 14.32 3.11 2.07
N GLY A 27 13.99 1.97 2.69
CA GLY A 27 14.99 0.96 3.09
C GLY A 27 14.59 -0.50 2.83
N ASP A 28 13.47 -0.76 2.14
CA ASP A 28 13.11 -2.11 1.70
C ASP A 28 14.12 -2.59 0.64
N GLU A 29 14.33 -3.91 0.51
CA GLU A 29 15.20 -4.50 -0.52
C GLU A 29 14.75 -4.14 -1.95
N THR A 30 13.54 -3.59 -2.08
CA THR A 30 12.99 -2.99 -3.29
C THR A 30 13.24 -1.48 -3.44
N ALA A 31 14.18 -0.88 -2.69
CA ALA A 31 14.59 0.55 -2.72
C ALA A 31 14.95 1.12 -4.11
N ASP A 32 14.94 0.26 -5.13
CA ASP A 32 14.91 0.64 -6.54
C ASP A 32 13.54 1.16 -7.01
N ARG A 33 12.48 1.11 -6.20
CA ARG A 33 11.14 1.56 -6.57
C ARG A 33 10.88 2.97 -6.07
N ALA A 34 10.57 3.86 -7.02
CA ALA A 34 10.07 5.19 -6.73
C ALA A 34 8.75 5.10 -5.95
N ASP A 35 8.73 5.61 -4.71
CA ASP A 35 7.50 5.77 -3.95
C ASP A 35 6.74 7.03 -4.38
N VAL A 36 5.58 7.27 -3.77
CA VAL A 36 4.75 8.45 -4.06
C VAL A 36 5.49 9.78 -3.85
N MET A 37 6.53 9.80 -3.00
CA MET A 37 7.34 10.98 -2.71
C MET A 37 8.41 11.24 -3.78
N ALA A 38 8.70 10.27 -4.64
CA ALA A 38 9.55 10.45 -5.81
C ALA A 38 8.79 11.07 -7.00
N MET A 39 7.48 10.83 -7.12
CA MET A 39 6.64 11.32 -8.23
C MET A 39 6.80 12.82 -8.56
N PRO A 40 6.98 13.72 -7.58
CA PRO A 40 7.17 15.14 -7.86
C PRO A 40 8.44 15.47 -8.65
N PHE A 41 9.44 14.61 -8.58
CA PHE A 41 10.77 14.84 -9.13
C PHE A 41 10.98 14.14 -10.47
N MET A 42 10.31 13.00 -10.69
CA MET A 42 10.49 12.16 -11.88
C MET A 42 10.22 12.92 -13.18
N THR A 43 11.16 12.85 -14.12
CA THR A 43 11.12 13.53 -15.42
C THR A 43 10.41 12.71 -16.49
N THR A 44 10.28 11.39 -16.29
CA THR A 44 9.71 10.47 -17.28
C THR A 44 8.18 10.38 -17.21
N LEU A 45 7.57 10.68 -16.06
CA LEU A 45 6.13 10.58 -15.84
C LEU A 45 5.23 11.31 -16.88
N PRO A 46 5.59 12.49 -17.42
CA PRO A 46 4.79 13.15 -18.45
C PRO A 46 4.66 12.36 -19.77
N ASP A 47 5.53 11.38 -20.00
CA ASP A 47 5.48 10.45 -21.13
C ASP A 47 5.37 9.02 -20.62
N GLU A 48 4.14 8.48 -20.66
CA GLU A 48 3.83 7.13 -20.19
C GLU A 48 4.71 6.04 -20.84
N HIS A 49 5.07 6.19 -22.12
CA HIS A 49 5.89 5.21 -22.81
C HIS A 49 7.34 5.24 -22.29
N GLU A 50 7.91 6.43 -22.14
CA GLU A 50 9.25 6.59 -21.55
C GLU A 50 9.29 6.11 -20.10
N PHE A 51 8.28 6.46 -19.29
CA PHE A 51 8.16 5.96 -17.92
C PHE A 51 8.13 4.43 -17.89
N ASN A 52 7.30 3.78 -18.70
CA ASN A 52 7.18 2.32 -18.71
C ASN A 52 8.49 1.60 -19.11
N ILE A 53 9.33 2.21 -19.94
CA ILE A 53 10.64 1.65 -20.30
C ILE A 53 11.66 1.82 -19.17
N LYS A 54 11.61 2.95 -18.46
CA LYS A 54 12.64 3.38 -17.49
C LYS A 54 12.30 3.09 -16.03
N SER A 55 11.04 2.76 -15.73
CA SER A 55 10.50 2.56 -14.37
C SER A 55 10.97 1.28 -13.70
N VAL A 56 11.64 0.37 -14.41
CA VAL A 56 12.19 -0.87 -13.82
C VAL A 56 13.32 -0.58 -12.83
N PHE A 57 14.14 0.45 -13.13
CA PHE A 57 15.21 0.93 -12.26
C PHE A 57 15.28 2.46 -12.34
N PRO A 58 14.34 3.20 -11.73
CA PRO A 58 14.25 4.66 -11.83
C PRO A 58 15.54 5.37 -11.42
N VAL A 59 16.34 4.79 -10.51
CA VAL A 59 17.67 5.32 -10.14
C VAL A 59 18.63 5.46 -11.33
N TYR A 60 18.49 4.61 -12.35
CA TYR A 60 19.29 4.65 -13.58
C TYR A 60 18.50 5.16 -14.80
N GLY A 61 17.16 5.11 -14.73
CA GLY A 61 16.27 5.42 -15.84
C GLY A 61 15.76 6.86 -15.88
N ASP A 62 15.71 7.56 -14.74
CA ASP A 62 15.10 8.89 -14.62
C ASP A 62 16.00 9.86 -13.84
N GLU A 63 16.45 10.94 -14.49
CA GLU A 63 17.27 11.98 -13.86
C GLU A 63 16.58 12.63 -12.65
N GLY A 64 15.25 12.68 -12.66
CA GLY A 64 14.44 13.17 -11.56
C GLY A 64 14.55 12.33 -10.29
N TYR A 65 14.89 11.04 -10.40
CA TYR A 65 15.16 10.21 -9.23
C TYR A 65 16.40 10.69 -8.48
N ALA A 66 17.43 11.19 -9.17
CA ALA A 66 18.60 11.78 -8.52
C ALA A 66 18.23 13.04 -7.71
N ASP A 67 17.29 13.85 -8.19
CA ASP A 67 16.77 15.00 -7.44
C ASP A 67 15.96 14.57 -6.21
N TYR A 68 15.18 13.50 -6.32
CA TYR A 68 14.52 12.89 -5.16
C TYR A 68 15.53 12.42 -4.11
N LEU A 69 16.61 11.73 -4.51
CA LEU A 69 17.66 11.31 -3.58
C LEU A 69 18.37 12.49 -2.93
N ARG A 70 18.60 13.60 -3.65
CA ARG A 70 19.12 14.85 -3.06
C ARG A 70 18.15 15.44 -2.04
N PHE A 71 16.84 15.37 -2.31
CA PHE A 71 15.82 15.80 -1.37
C PHE A 71 15.81 14.93 -0.11
N LEU A 72 15.84 13.60 -0.23
CA LEU A 72 15.97 12.70 0.91
C LEU A 72 17.25 12.94 1.71
N ASN A 73 18.39 13.14 1.02
CA ASN A 73 19.66 13.48 1.67
C ASN A 73 19.58 14.81 2.45
N LYS A 74 18.89 15.80 1.91
CA LYS A 74 18.60 17.05 2.63
C LYS A 74 17.76 16.78 3.88
N LEU A 75 16.68 16.00 3.77
CA LEU A 75 15.85 15.65 4.93
C LEU A 75 16.65 14.92 6.00
N TYR A 76 17.52 13.97 5.61
CA TYR A 76 18.38 13.25 6.53
C TYR A 76 19.36 14.17 7.27
N ASN A 77 20.10 15.02 6.55
CA ASN A 77 21.07 15.94 7.15
C ASN A 77 20.43 17.01 8.04
N GLU A 78 19.15 17.33 7.83
CA GLU A 78 18.39 18.25 8.67
C GLU A 78 17.60 17.53 9.78
N GLU A 79 17.81 16.21 9.96
CA GLU A 79 17.12 15.33 10.92
C GLU A 79 15.58 15.43 10.79
N LEU A 80 15.10 15.55 9.55
CA LEU A 80 13.68 15.50 9.17
C LEU A 80 13.25 14.10 8.69
N LEU A 81 14.22 13.26 8.33
CA LEU A 81 14.04 11.83 8.07
C LEU A 81 14.55 11.05 9.29
N ASP A 82 13.95 9.89 9.56
CA ASP A 82 14.45 8.94 10.56
C ASP A 82 15.96 8.71 10.37
N GLN A 83 16.74 8.91 11.45
CA GLN A 83 18.19 8.76 11.44
C GLN A 83 18.63 7.31 11.49
N GLU A 84 17.74 6.40 11.90
CA GLU A 84 18.04 4.97 12.03
C GLU A 84 17.28 4.14 10.99
N TYR A 85 16.76 4.77 9.93
CA TYR A 85 15.93 4.10 8.90
C TYR A 85 16.63 2.87 8.28
N TYR A 86 17.96 2.86 8.22
CA TYR A 86 18.78 1.78 7.65
C TYR A 86 19.05 0.61 8.62
N THR A 87 18.66 0.74 9.89
CA THR A 87 18.89 -0.30 10.90
C THR A 87 17.73 -1.28 11.04
N SER A 88 16.56 -0.91 10.53
CA SER A 88 15.37 -1.75 10.61
C SER A 88 15.41 -2.86 9.58
N ASN A 89 15.10 -4.07 10.02
CA ASN A 89 14.85 -5.22 9.14
C ASN A 89 13.36 -5.40 8.83
N ASP A 90 12.49 -4.58 9.41
CA ASP A 90 11.04 -4.57 9.19
C ASP A 90 10.51 -3.15 9.34
N LEU A 91 10.54 -2.41 8.23
CA LEU A 91 10.10 -1.01 8.21
C LEU A 91 8.61 -0.86 8.50
N SER A 92 7.79 -1.90 8.25
CA SER A 92 6.36 -1.86 8.55
C SER A 92 6.12 -1.95 10.06
N ALA A 93 6.83 -2.84 10.75
CA ALA A 93 6.80 -2.92 12.21
C ALA A 93 7.36 -1.64 12.86
N THR A 94 8.45 -1.09 12.33
CA THR A 94 9.01 0.19 12.80
C THR A 94 8.02 1.34 12.64
N LEU A 95 7.36 1.45 11.48
CA LEU A 95 6.30 2.45 11.29
C LEU A 95 5.17 2.25 12.30
N ALA A 96 4.72 1.02 12.52
CA ALA A 96 3.67 0.72 13.47
C ALA A 96 4.03 1.17 14.90
N GLU A 97 5.26 0.92 15.34
CA GLU A 97 5.78 1.40 16.61
C GLU A 97 5.75 2.94 16.69
N TYR A 98 6.29 3.62 15.68
CA TYR A 98 6.32 5.09 15.66
C TYR A 98 4.91 5.70 15.66
N VAL A 99 3.96 5.11 14.94
CA VAL A 99 2.58 5.59 14.92
C VAL A 99 1.90 5.33 16.26
N VAL A 100 1.98 4.11 16.82
CA VAL A 100 1.34 3.75 18.10
C VAL A 100 1.86 4.59 19.26
N ASN A 101 3.14 4.96 19.23
CA ASN A 101 3.76 5.82 20.23
C ASN A 101 3.50 7.32 20.00
N GLY A 102 2.82 7.70 18.91
CA GLY A 102 2.56 9.10 18.54
C GLY A 102 3.84 9.87 18.17
N GLN A 103 4.84 9.18 17.63
CA GLN A 103 6.13 9.76 17.21
C GLN A 103 6.11 10.19 15.74
N ALA A 104 5.37 9.50 14.88
CA ALA A 104 5.35 9.75 13.44
C ALA A 104 4.56 11.04 13.09
N GLY A 105 5.22 12.02 12.46
CA GLY A 105 4.56 13.24 11.97
C GLY A 105 3.96 13.08 10.58
N CYS A 106 4.72 12.50 9.64
CA CYS A 106 4.29 12.21 8.28
C CYS A 106 4.89 10.87 7.86
N PHE A 107 4.13 10.04 7.15
CA PHE A 107 4.66 8.78 6.67
C PHE A 107 4.05 8.31 5.35
N VAL A 108 4.78 7.43 4.67
CA VAL A 108 4.30 6.69 3.50
C VAL A 108 4.16 5.21 3.87
N THR A 109 3.00 4.64 3.55
CA THR A 109 2.68 3.22 3.72
C THR A 109 1.73 2.75 2.61
N ASN A 110 1.44 1.45 2.58
CA ASN A 110 0.52 0.86 1.62
C ASN A 110 -0.91 1.39 1.79
N VAL A 111 -1.69 1.29 0.71
CA VAL A 111 -3.13 1.56 0.74
C VAL A 111 -3.81 0.77 1.87
N ASN A 112 -4.74 1.41 2.56
CA ASN A 112 -5.44 0.91 3.74
C ASN A 112 -4.56 0.60 4.97
N GLY A 113 -3.25 0.87 4.97
CA GLY A 113 -2.39 0.56 6.13
C GLY A 113 -2.84 1.23 7.44
N ASN A 114 -3.57 2.35 7.37
CA ASN A 114 -4.13 3.02 8.53
C ASN A 114 -5.39 2.36 9.13
N VAL A 115 -6.17 1.63 8.33
CA VAL A 115 -7.49 1.08 8.73
C VAL A 115 -7.58 -0.45 8.67
N ASP A 116 -6.82 -1.10 7.78
CA ASP A 116 -6.81 -2.55 7.64
C ASP A 116 -6.00 -3.18 8.80
N ASN A 117 -6.70 -3.84 9.72
CA ASN A 117 -6.09 -4.53 10.87
C ASN A 117 -5.09 -5.62 10.44
N LEU A 118 -5.25 -6.24 9.27
CA LEU A 118 -4.30 -7.21 8.74
C LEU A 118 -3.02 -6.54 8.20
N ARG A 119 -3.06 -5.22 7.98
CA ARG A 119 -1.92 -4.40 7.54
C ARG A 119 -1.46 -3.40 8.60
N GLY A 120 -1.79 -3.68 9.86
CA GLY A 120 -1.28 -2.97 11.02
C GLY A 120 -2.23 -1.95 11.63
N GLY A 121 -3.43 -1.71 11.07
CA GLY A 121 -4.52 -0.96 11.73
C GLY A 121 -4.05 0.33 12.43
N LEU A 122 -3.16 1.10 11.80
CA LEU A 122 -2.31 2.07 12.50
C LEU A 122 -3.12 3.10 13.30
N LEU A 123 -4.22 3.61 12.73
CA LEU A 123 -5.09 4.57 13.41
C LEU A 123 -5.79 3.94 14.61
N GLN A 124 -6.30 2.73 14.44
CA GLN A 124 -6.99 2.00 15.51
C GLN A 124 -6.06 1.75 16.70
N HIS A 125 -4.82 1.35 16.44
CA HIS A 125 -3.84 1.14 17.51
C HIS A 125 -3.37 2.44 18.15
N LEU A 126 -3.16 3.52 17.39
CA LEU A 126 -2.87 4.84 17.95
C LEU A 126 -4.01 5.33 18.85
N LYS A 127 -5.27 5.11 18.46
CA LYS A 127 -6.45 5.50 19.25
C LYS A 127 -6.56 4.81 20.62
N VAL A 128 -5.90 3.66 20.82
CA VAL A 128 -5.80 3.02 22.14
C VAL A 128 -5.07 3.93 23.14
N ASN A 129 -4.03 4.62 22.69
CA ASN A 129 -3.19 5.50 23.52
C ASN A 129 -3.66 6.97 23.45
N ASN A 130 -4.23 7.38 22.33
CA ASN A 130 -4.74 8.74 22.10
C ASN A 130 -6.10 8.68 21.39
N PRO A 131 -7.23 8.62 22.13
CA PRO A 131 -8.56 8.47 21.55
C PRO A 131 -8.96 9.57 20.55
N ASP A 132 -8.38 10.76 20.67
CA ASP A 132 -8.64 11.92 19.81
C ASP A 132 -7.69 11.99 18.60
N ALA A 133 -6.78 11.02 18.45
CA ALA A 133 -5.84 10.98 17.34
C ALA A 133 -6.54 10.75 16.00
N ASP A 134 -5.97 11.33 14.96
CA ASP A 134 -6.41 11.17 13.59
C ASP A 134 -5.22 11.11 12.62
N ILE A 135 -5.43 10.47 11.48
CA ILE A 135 -4.46 10.38 10.39
C ILE A 135 -5.13 10.86 9.12
N VAL A 136 -4.63 11.98 8.59
CA VAL A 136 -5.19 12.59 7.38
C VAL A 136 -4.39 12.14 6.16
N SER A 137 -5.10 11.58 5.17
CA SER A 137 -4.49 11.26 3.88
C SER A 137 -4.18 12.56 3.11
N LEU A 138 -2.97 12.64 2.55
CA LEU A 138 -2.53 13.75 1.73
C LEU A 138 -2.50 13.34 0.26
N PRO A 139 -3.00 14.17 -0.67
CA PRO A 139 -2.77 13.92 -2.08
C PRO A 139 -1.26 13.95 -2.37
N PRO A 140 -0.78 13.20 -3.37
CA PRO A 140 0.61 13.33 -3.81
C PRO A 140 0.92 14.76 -4.20
N LEU A 141 2.19 15.14 -4.08
CA LEU A 141 2.62 16.46 -4.50
C LEU A 141 2.63 16.53 -6.03
N LYS A 142 2.39 17.73 -6.56
CA LYS A 142 2.46 18.01 -7.99
C LYS A 142 3.86 17.75 -8.53
N ASN A 143 3.94 17.19 -9.72
CA ASN A 143 5.18 17.04 -10.47
C ASN A 143 5.75 18.40 -10.86
N ASN A 144 7.06 18.55 -10.69
CA ASN A 144 7.78 19.81 -10.89
C ASN A 144 7.93 20.18 -12.37
N HIS A 145 7.71 19.23 -13.28
CA HIS A 145 7.96 19.41 -14.72
C HIS A 145 6.69 19.76 -15.50
N ASP A 146 5.53 19.27 -15.09
CA ASP A 146 4.24 19.54 -15.76
C ASP A 146 3.12 20.08 -14.83
N GLY A 147 3.30 20.00 -13.51
CA GLY A 147 2.31 20.44 -12.53
C GLY A 147 1.17 19.45 -12.27
N GLU A 148 1.20 18.26 -12.87
CA GLU A 148 0.19 17.21 -12.71
C GLU A 148 0.44 16.37 -11.46
N ILE A 149 -0.57 15.61 -11.02
CA ILE A 149 -0.47 14.68 -9.89
C ILE A 149 -0.39 13.26 -10.43
N TYR A 150 0.67 12.55 -10.07
CA TYR A 150 0.86 11.15 -10.43
C TYR A 150 0.71 10.25 -9.20
N ASN A 151 0.07 9.10 -9.41
CA ASN A 151 -0.05 8.02 -8.43
C ASN A 151 0.45 6.73 -9.04
N ILE A 152 0.92 5.84 -8.18
CA ILE A 152 1.28 4.47 -8.57
C ILE A 152 -0.01 3.65 -8.59
N GLU A 153 -0.30 3.04 -9.73
CA GLU A 153 -1.42 2.10 -9.88
C GLU A 153 -0.88 0.68 -10.05
N TYR A 154 -1.63 -0.30 -9.55
CA TYR A 154 -1.38 -1.68 -9.93
C TYR A 154 -1.68 -1.88 -11.41
N ALA A 155 -0.95 -2.81 -12.04
CA ALA A 155 -1.32 -3.23 -13.39
C ALA A 155 -2.77 -3.74 -13.39
N GLN A 156 -3.52 -3.43 -14.45
CA GLN A 156 -4.93 -3.85 -14.57
C GLN A 156 -5.09 -5.38 -14.51
N ASN A 157 -4.04 -6.14 -14.86
CA ASN A 157 -4.04 -7.58 -14.75
C ASN A 157 -3.53 -8.05 -13.38
N GLY A 158 -4.38 -8.72 -12.60
CA GLY A 158 -4.01 -9.27 -11.29
C GLY A 158 -3.11 -10.51 -11.35
N ALA A 159 -3.20 -11.29 -12.43
CA ALA A 159 -2.37 -12.48 -12.62
C ALA A 159 -2.16 -12.80 -14.11
N TYR A 160 -1.04 -13.46 -14.42
CA TYR A 160 -0.84 -14.14 -15.70
C TYR A 160 -1.05 -15.63 -15.51
N CYS A 161 -2.22 -16.13 -15.89
CA CYS A 161 -2.53 -17.56 -15.83
C CYS A 161 -2.09 -18.26 -17.12
N ILE A 162 -1.24 -19.28 -17.01
CA ILE A 162 -0.68 -20.00 -18.16
C ILE A 162 -1.10 -21.47 -18.10
N VAL A 163 -1.71 -21.96 -19.17
CA VAL A 163 -2.00 -23.40 -19.34
C VAL A 163 -0.76 -24.08 -19.93
N PRO A 164 -0.08 -24.97 -19.19
CA PRO A 164 1.12 -25.62 -19.69
C PRO A 164 0.76 -26.61 -20.81
N LYS A 165 1.69 -26.82 -21.73
CA LYS A 165 1.55 -27.81 -22.83
C LYS A 165 1.26 -29.23 -22.33
N THR A 166 1.63 -29.55 -21.10
CA THR A 166 1.40 -30.84 -20.44
C THR A 166 -0.03 -31.02 -19.92
N CYS A 167 -0.87 -29.97 -19.94
CA CYS A 167 -2.26 -30.05 -19.51
C CYS A 167 -3.03 -31.05 -20.37
N LYS A 168 -3.59 -32.08 -19.73
CA LYS A 168 -4.36 -33.13 -20.41
C LYS A 168 -5.73 -32.64 -20.90
N ASN A 169 -6.24 -31.56 -20.33
CA ASN A 169 -7.52 -30.96 -20.68
C ASN A 169 -7.44 -29.43 -20.69
N PRO A 170 -6.84 -28.83 -21.74
CA PRO A 170 -6.69 -27.38 -21.83
C PRO A 170 -8.05 -26.67 -21.95
N GLU A 171 -9.06 -27.32 -22.52
CA GLU A 171 -10.41 -26.75 -22.65
C GLU A 171 -11.02 -26.48 -21.28
N ALA A 172 -11.04 -27.48 -20.38
CA ALA A 172 -11.55 -27.29 -19.03
C ALA A 172 -10.77 -26.23 -18.22
N ALA A 173 -9.44 -26.16 -18.41
CA ALA A 173 -8.63 -25.13 -17.77
C ALA A 173 -9.02 -23.72 -18.23
N VAL A 174 -9.24 -23.54 -19.54
CA VAL A 174 -9.69 -22.25 -20.10
C VAL A 174 -11.11 -21.92 -19.68
N THR A 175 -12.02 -22.89 -19.65
CA THR A 175 -13.39 -22.68 -19.14
C THR A 175 -13.40 -22.22 -17.69
N TYR A 176 -12.53 -22.79 -16.83
CA TYR A 176 -12.41 -22.34 -15.45
C TYR A 176 -11.87 -20.91 -15.36
N MET A 177 -10.83 -20.57 -16.15
CA MET A 177 -10.31 -19.19 -16.22
C MET A 177 -11.35 -18.18 -16.74
N ASP A 178 -12.17 -18.58 -17.70
CA ASP A 178 -13.27 -17.75 -18.21
C ASP A 178 -14.31 -17.49 -17.11
N TRP A 179 -14.69 -18.52 -16.35
CA TRP A 179 -15.57 -18.37 -15.18
C TRP A 179 -14.97 -17.44 -14.11
N MET A 180 -13.68 -17.58 -13.78
CA MET A 180 -13.00 -16.68 -12.83
C MET A 180 -13.06 -15.21 -13.25
N ALA A 181 -13.13 -14.92 -14.56
CA ALA A 181 -13.22 -13.56 -15.10
C ALA A 181 -14.66 -12.99 -15.10
N THR A 182 -15.66 -13.79 -14.73
CA THR A 182 -17.05 -13.31 -14.59
C THR A 182 -17.26 -12.63 -13.23
N GLN A 183 -18.29 -11.77 -13.14
CA GLN A 183 -18.69 -11.17 -11.86
C GLN A 183 -19.06 -12.23 -10.81
N GLU A 184 -19.79 -13.28 -11.23
CA GLU A 184 -20.16 -14.41 -10.36
C GLU A 184 -18.93 -15.16 -9.85
N GLY A 185 -17.96 -15.44 -10.73
CA GLY A 185 -16.74 -16.14 -10.37
C GLY A 185 -15.88 -15.34 -9.40
N GLY A 186 -15.64 -14.06 -9.69
CA GLY A 186 -14.91 -13.17 -8.78
C GLY A 186 -15.61 -13.03 -7.42
N PHE A 187 -16.94 -12.89 -7.42
CA PHE A 187 -17.72 -12.79 -6.19
C PHE A 187 -17.66 -14.09 -5.36
N THR A 188 -17.79 -15.24 -6.01
CA THR A 188 -17.70 -16.57 -5.35
C THR A 188 -16.31 -16.81 -4.79
N LEU A 189 -15.26 -16.51 -5.55
CA LEU A 189 -13.88 -16.65 -5.09
C LEU A 189 -13.60 -15.76 -3.88
N PHE A 190 -14.21 -14.57 -3.80
CA PHE A 190 -13.99 -13.67 -2.67
C PHE A 190 -14.84 -14.03 -1.44
N HIS A 191 -16.16 -14.09 -1.62
CA HIS A 191 -17.13 -14.23 -0.53
C HIS A 191 -17.46 -15.68 -0.19
N GLY A 192 -17.19 -16.64 -1.08
CA GLY A 192 -17.61 -18.03 -0.93
C GLY A 192 -19.06 -18.23 -1.40
N PHE A 193 -19.80 -19.09 -0.70
CA PHE A 193 -21.18 -19.45 -1.01
C PHE A 193 -22.17 -18.87 -0.01
N GLU A 194 -23.34 -18.43 -0.49
CA GLU A 194 -24.44 -17.95 0.35
C GLU A 194 -24.92 -19.05 1.30
N ASP A 195 -25.32 -18.69 2.52
CA ASP A 195 -25.71 -19.56 3.64
C ASP A 195 -24.60 -20.45 4.23
N GLU A 196 -23.42 -20.50 3.61
CA GLU A 196 -22.23 -21.19 4.15
C GLU A 196 -21.20 -20.18 4.66
N HIS A 197 -20.86 -19.18 3.85
CA HIS A 197 -19.81 -18.22 4.13
C HIS A 197 -20.34 -16.82 4.43
N TYR A 198 -21.43 -16.42 3.76
CA TYR A 198 -22.08 -15.12 3.92
C TYR A 198 -23.61 -15.24 3.77
N LYS A 199 -24.33 -14.21 4.20
CA LYS A 199 -25.73 -13.96 3.83
C LYS A 199 -25.85 -12.60 3.18
N LEU A 200 -26.84 -12.43 2.31
CA LEU A 200 -27.13 -11.12 1.74
C LEU A 200 -28.03 -10.30 2.69
N GLU A 201 -27.51 -9.15 3.12
CA GLU A 201 -28.29 -8.10 3.77
C GLU A 201 -28.29 -6.87 2.86
N ASP A 202 -29.47 -6.45 2.38
CA ASP A 202 -29.64 -5.35 1.42
C ASP A 202 -28.74 -5.45 0.15
N GLY A 203 -28.44 -6.68 -0.27
CA GLY A 203 -27.58 -6.96 -1.43
C GLY A 203 -26.08 -6.94 -1.14
N VAL A 204 -25.70 -6.78 0.13
CA VAL A 204 -24.32 -6.81 0.61
C VAL A 204 -24.04 -8.15 1.29
N PRO A 205 -22.93 -8.83 0.96
CA PRO A 205 -22.54 -10.06 1.63
C PRO A 205 -22.04 -9.79 3.05
N VAL A 206 -22.78 -10.27 4.06
CA VAL A 206 -22.42 -10.22 5.47
C VAL A 206 -21.86 -11.58 5.91
N VAL A 207 -20.65 -11.58 6.47
CA VAL A 207 -19.95 -12.79 6.93
C VAL A 207 -20.74 -13.49 8.03
N ILE A 208 -20.97 -14.81 7.88
CA ILE A 208 -21.66 -15.63 8.91
C ILE A 208 -20.71 -15.96 10.07
N ASP A 209 -19.51 -16.45 9.75
CA ASP A 209 -18.48 -16.85 10.71
C ASP A 209 -17.10 -16.53 10.13
N ALA A 210 -16.42 -15.54 10.74
CA ALA A 210 -15.12 -15.07 10.27
C ALA A 210 -14.00 -16.10 10.54
N ASP A 211 -14.07 -16.85 11.64
CA ASP A 211 -13.05 -17.84 12.01
C ASP A 211 -13.14 -19.05 11.08
N PHE A 212 -14.35 -19.51 10.76
CA PHE A 212 -14.58 -20.54 9.75
C PHE A 212 -14.04 -20.10 8.38
N ASN A 213 -14.43 -18.90 7.92
CA ASN A 213 -14.01 -18.37 6.62
C ASN A 213 -12.48 -18.19 6.51
N ALA A 214 -11.81 -17.84 7.61
CA ALA A 214 -10.35 -17.68 7.65
C ALA A 214 -9.60 -18.99 7.48
N VAL A 215 -10.23 -20.14 7.72
CA VAL A 215 -9.64 -21.47 7.50
C VAL A 215 -10.08 -22.06 6.17
N ASP A 216 -11.37 -22.02 5.86
CA ASP A 216 -11.93 -22.70 4.69
C ASP A 216 -11.52 -22.04 3.36
N LYS A 217 -11.49 -20.70 3.33
CA LYS A 217 -11.17 -19.90 2.12
C LYS A 217 -9.71 -19.49 2.03
N ASP A 218 -8.86 -19.92 2.96
CA ASP A 218 -7.48 -19.42 3.06
C ASP A 218 -6.65 -19.70 1.80
N TRP A 219 -6.92 -20.85 1.15
CA TRP A 219 -6.22 -21.28 -0.05
C TRP A 219 -6.37 -20.29 -1.23
N ILE A 220 -7.48 -19.56 -1.31
CA ILE A 220 -7.74 -18.57 -2.36
C ILE A 220 -6.83 -17.36 -2.18
N ARG A 221 -6.62 -16.95 -0.91
CA ARG A 221 -5.94 -15.72 -0.54
C ARG A 221 -4.45 -15.90 -0.29
N HIS A 222 -4.03 -16.91 0.47
CA HIS A 222 -2.63 -17.06 0.90
C HIS A 222 -1.87 -18.14 0.12
N ASP A 223 -2.50 -19.28 -0.19
CA ASP A 223 -1.80 -20.37 -0.89
C ASP A 223 -1.66 -20.10 -2.39
N MET A 224 -2.78 -19.78 -3.05
CA MET A 224 -2.83 -19.59 -4.51
C MET A 224 -2.82 -18.12 -4.93
N PHE A 225 -3.12 -17.21 -4.00
CA PHE A 225 -3.23 -15.76 -4.24
C PHE A 225 -4.05 -15.43 -5.51
N ILE A 226 -5.19 -16.11 -5.69
CA ILE A 226 -6.09 -15.90 -6.84
C ILE A 226 -6.77 -14.54 -6.73
N ILE A 227 -7.08 -14.13 -5.50
CA ILE A 227 -7.54 -12.78 -5.19
C ILE A 227 -6.58 -12.15 -4.19
N GLY A 228 -6.12 -10.95 -4.51
CA GLY A 228 -5.24 -10.14 -3.67
C GLY A 228 -5.92 -8.81 -3.31
N ASN A 229 -5.57 -8.30 -2.13
CA ASN A 229 -6.17 -7.10 -1.52
C ASN A 229 -7.68 -7.25 -1.23
N GLN A 230 -8.13 -6.57 -0.18
CA GLN A 230 -9.49 -6.64 0.37
C GLN A 230 -10.56 -6.53 -0.74
N GLY A 231 -11.68 -7.26 -0.64
CA GLY A 231 -12.69 -7.37 -1.69
C GLY A 231 -13.80 -6.33 -1.62
N TYR A 232 -14.99 -6.69 -2.08
CA TYR A 232 -16.09 -5.76 -2.23
C TYR A 232 -16.77 -5.49 -0.88
N PHE A 233 -16.44 -4.35 -0.29
CA PHE A 233 -17.04 -3.86 0.95
C PHE A 233 -17.83 -2.57 0.67
N PHE A 234 -18.97 -2.42 1.31
CA PHE A 234 -19.80 -1.22 1.17
C PHE A 234 -19.39 -0.13 2.18
N SER A 235 -18.82 -0.54 3.32
CA SER A 235 -18.31 0.35 4.35
C SER A 235 -17.00 -0.15 4.98
N GLU A 236 -16.34 0.68 5.79
CA GLU A 236 -15.12 0.32 6.54
C GLU A 236 -15.37 -0.73 7.64
N ASP A 237 -16.64 -0.93 8.03
CA ASP A 237 -17.05 -1.84 9.11
C ASP A 237 -17.44 -3.25 8.59
N ASP A 238 -17.50 -3.46 7.27
CA ASP A 238 -17.87 -4.73 6.59
C ASP A 238 -16.63 -5.57 6.21
#